data_AF-A0AAQ3RPX4-F1
#
_entry.id   AF-A0AAQ3RPX4-F1
#
_cell.length_a   1.000
_cell.length_b   1.000
_cell.length_c   1.000
_cell.angle_alpha   90.00
_cell.angle_beta   90.00
_cell.angle_gamma   90.00
#
_symmetry.space_group_name_H-M   'P 1'
#
loop_
_entity.id
_entity.type
_entity.pdbx_description
1 polymer ?
#
loop_
_entity_poly.entity_id
_entity_poly.type
_entity_poly.pdbx_seq_one_letter_code
_entity_poly.pdbx_strand_id
1 'polypeptide(L)'
;MEVEGKLRLADANAHRRVTNLLSPFHVVTHRQKNLFFDGAASELSERCAVLCLRFYGDDERCIVSLKARAVLVGSVSRVDKDEEDLDPCEQRRMRMCCRAWKVGIGGI
;
A
#
# COMPACT_ATOMS: atom_id res chain seq x y z
N MET A 1 0.08 -10.67 12.95
CA MET A 1 1.28 -9.85 13.16
C MET A 1 2.24 -10.08 11.99
N GLU A 2 2.57 -9.04 11.24
CA GLU A 2 3.51 -9.06 10.11
C GLU A 2 4.88 -8.56 10.56
N VAL A 3 5.96 -9.22 10.12
CA VAL A 3 7.35 -8.85 10.40
C VAL A 3 8.13 -8.76 9.10
N GLU A 4 8.78 -7.62 8.86
CA GLU A 4 9.47 -7.33 7.58
C GLU A 4 10.83 -6.65 7.81
N GLY A 5 11.82 -7.00 6.98
CA GLY A 5 13.07 -6.26 6.86
C GLY A 5 12.90 -5.07 5.90
N LYS A 6 13.01 -3.84 6.41
CA LYS A 6 12.89 -2.61 5.63
C LYS A 6 14.23 -1.90 5.52
N LEU A 7 14.74 -1.81 4.30
CA LEU A 7 15.99 -1.13 3.97
C LEU A 7 15.72 -0.03 2.96
N ARG A 8 16.28 1.16 3.21
CA ARG A 8 16.22 2.28 2.26
C ARG A 8 17.43 2.18 1.33
N LEU A 9 17.17 2.10 0.03
CA LEU A 9 18.23 2.28 -0.98
C LEU A 9 18.50 3.77 -1.16
N ALA A 10 19.78 4.14 -1.25
CA ALA A 10 20.21 5.54 -1.24
C ALA A 10 19.72 6.32 -2.47
N ASP A 11 19.78 5.69 -3.64
CA ASP A 11 19.45 6.33 -4.92
C ASP A 11 19.04 5.30 -5.99
N ALA A 12 18.74 5.81 -7.19
CA ALA A 12 18.37 5.01 -8.35
C ALA A 12 19.49 4.09 -8.87
N ASN A 13 20.77 4.44 -8.66
CA ASN A 13 21.89 3.60 -9.04
C ASN A 13 22.01 2.39 -8.11
N ALA A 14 21.85 2.58 -6.81
CA ALA A 14 21.76 1.52 -5.82
C ALA A 14 20.59 0.59 -6.11
N HIS A 15 19.41 1.14 -6.43
CA HIS A 15 18.26 0.37 -6.90
C HIS A 15 18.62 -0.50 -8.11
N ARG A 16 19.17 0.09 -9.19
CA ARG A 16 19.55 -0.66 -10.40
C ARG A 16 20.55 -1.78 -10.10
N ARG A 17 21.54 -1.54 -9.24
CA ARG A 17 22.53 -2.57 -8.85
C ARG A 17 21.87 -3.74 -8.13
N VAL A 18 20.98 -3.46 -7.17
CA VAL A 18 20.24 -4.50 -6.44
C VAL A 18 19.31 -5.28 -7.36
N THR A 19 18.56 -4.60 -8.23
CA THR A 19 17.68 -5.28 -9.20
C THR A 19 18.47 -6.18 -10.15
N ASN A 20 19.62 -5.73 -10.65
CA ASN A 20 20.49 -6.55 -11.50
C ASN A 20 21.06 -7.76 -10.75
N LEU A 21 21.48 -7.58 -9.50
CA LEU A 21 22.00 -8.67 -8.67
C LEU A 21 20.92 -9.74 -8.39
N LEU A 22 19.68 -9.31 -8.18
CA LEU A 22 18.55 -10.19 -7.88
C LEU A 22 17.84 -10.73 -9.13
N SER A 23 18.27 -10.36 -10.35
CA SER A 23 17.59 -10.77 -11.57
C SER A 23 17.47 -12.29 -11.76
N PRO A 24 18.44 -13.14 -11.34
CA PRO A 24 18.29 -14.59 -11.44
C PRO A 24 17.19 -15.16 -10.53
N PHE A 25 16.77 -14.40 -9.52
CA PHE A 25 15.74 -14.77 -8.55
C PHE A 25 14.41 -14.04 -8.80
N HIS A 26 14.26 -13.41 -9.96
CA HIS A 26 13.04 -12.69 -10.32
C HIS A 26 11.87 -13.68 -10.51
N VAL A 27 10.72 -13.34 -9.92
CA VAL A 27 9.48 -14.13 -10.05
C VAL A 27 8.45 -13.37 -10.87
N VAL A 28 8.13 -12.14 -10.46
CA VAL A 28 7.09 -11.32 -11.09
C VAL A 28 7.27 -9.85 -10.71
N THR A 29 6.79 -8.95 -11.58
CA THR A 29 6.71 -7.51 -11.30
C THR A 29 5.25 -7.07 -11.30
N HIS A 30 4.76 -6.55 -10.17
CA HIS A 30 3.39 -6.03 -10.06
C HIS A 30 3.38 -4.51 -9.98
N ARG A 31 2.53 -3.86 -10.78
CA ARG A 31 2.22 -2.44 -10.64
C ARG A 31 1.16 -2.26 -9.56
N GLN A 32 1.49 -1.48 -8.52
CA GLN A 32 0.61 -1.23 -7.38
C GLN A 32 0.25 0.24 -7.29
N LYS A 33 -0.99 0.52 -6.89
CA LYS A 33 -1.47 1.87 -6.57
C LYS A 33 -2.17 1.84 -5.22
N ASN A 34 -1.60 2.55 -4.25
CA ASN A 34 -2.15 2.64 -2.90
C ASN A 34 -2.98 3.93 -2.75
N LEU A 35 -4.18 3.80 -2.20
CA LEU A 35 -5.02 4.90 -1.75
C LEU A 35 -5.19 4.76 -0.24
N PHE A 36 -4.91 5.83 0.49
CA PHE A 36 -4.98 5.88 1.95
C PHE A 36 -6.22 6.64 2.39
N PHE A 37 -6.85 6.15 3.46
CA PHE A 37 -8.06 6.73 4.02
C PHE A 37 -7.86 6.94 5.50
N ASP A 38 -8.41 8.06 5.98
CA ASP A 38 -8.51 8.39 7.39
C ASP A 38 -9.86 9.09 7.60
N GLY A 39 -10.29 9.22 8.85
CA GLY A 39 -11.44 10.04 9.17
C GLY A 39 -11.09 11.53 9.09
N ALA A 40 -12.13 12.37 9.09
CA ALA A 40 -11.96 13.82 8.93
C ALA A 40 -11.16 14.46 10.08
N ALA A 41 -11.10 13.80 11.24
CA ALA A 41 -10.34 14.23 12.40
C ALA A 41 -9.03 13.43 12.58
N SER A 42 -8.56 12.70 11.57
CA SER A 42 -7.33 11.89 11.63
C SER A 42 -7.39 10.76 12.67
N GLU A 43 -8.58 10.19 12.90
CA GLU A 43 -8.87 9.21 13.94
C GLU A 43 -8.01 7.94 13.85
N LEU A 44 -7.65 7.51 12.64
CA LEU A 44 -6.75 6.36 12.46
C LEU A 44 -5.30 6.77 12.73
N SER A 45 -4.86 7.90 12.19
CA SER A 45 -3.50 8.40 12.41
C SER A 45 -3.18 8.64 13.88
N GLU A 46 -4.12 9.20 14.66
CA GLU A 46 -3.98 9.37 16.11
C GLU A 46 -3.75 8.05 16.86
N ARG A 47 -4.22 6.94 16.29
CA ARG A 47 -4.07 5.58 16.84
C ARG A 47 -2.93 4.81 16.19
N CYS A 48 -2.05 5.48 15.44
CA CYS A 48 -1.00 4.86 14.64
C CYS A 48 -1.56 3.74 13.74
N ALA A 49 -2.71 4.00 13.13
CA ALA A 49 -3.41 3.09 12.22
C ALA A 49 -3.53 3.71 10.82
N VAL A 50 -3.52 2.85 9.81
CA VAL A 50 -3.61 3.22 8.39
C VAL A 50 -4.54 2.26 7.67
N LEU A 51 -5.60 2.80 7.06
CA LEU A 51 -6.45 2.08 6.13
C LEU A 51 -5.98 2.34 4.70
N CYS A 52 -5.69 1.28 3.95
CA CYS A 52 -5.18 1.37 2.59
C CYS A 52 -5.92 0.42 1.65
N LEU A 53 -6.40 0.97 0.54
CA LEU A 53 -6.82 0.20 -0.63
C LEU A 53 -5.67 0.12 -1.62
N ARG A 54 -5.27 -1.10 -1.97
CA ARG A 54 -4.20 -1.37 -2.93
C ARG A 54 -4.76 -2.01 -4.19
N PHE A 55 -4.62 -1.30 -5.29
CA PHE A 55 -4.97 -1.80 -6.62
C PHE A 55 -3.75 -2.39 -7.33
N TYR A 56 -3.94 -3.52 -8.00
CA TYR A 56 -2.96 -4.21 -8.84
C TYR A 56 -3.41 -4.20 -10.30
N GLY A 57 -2.45 -4.21 -11.23
CA GLY A 57 -2.72 -4.50 -12.65
C GLY A 57 -3.80 -3.61 -13.27
N ASP A 58 -3.69 -2.28 -13.11
CA ASP A 58 -4.68 -1.32 -13.64
C ASP A 58 -6.12 -1.50 -13.10
N ASP A 59 -6.20 -1.79 -11.81
CA ASP A 59 -7.43 -1.98 -11.02
C ASP A 59 -8.14 -3.34 -11.25
N GLU A 60 -7.41 -4.37 -11.69
CA GLU A 60 -7.92 -5.75 -11.84
C GLU A 60 -8.14 -6.49 -10.52
N ARG A 61 -7.35 -6.15 -9.49
CA ARG A 61 -7.47 -6.70 -8.14
C ARG A 61 -7.31 -5.58 -7.13
N CYS A 62 -8.13 -5.59 -6.08
CA CYS A 62 -8.01 -4.66 -4.97
C CYS A 62 -7.94 -5.42 -3.64
N ILE A 63 -6.96 -5.04 -2.82
CA ILE A 63 -6.80 -5.52 -1.45
C ILE A 63 -7.08 -4.36 -0.50
N VAL A 64 -7.96 -4.57 0.47
CA VAL A 64 -8.13 -3.66 1.61
C VAL A 64 -7.21 -4.11 2.73
N SER A 65 -6.55 -3.15 3.37
CA SER A 65 -5.58 -3.43 4.43
C SER A 65 -5.76 -2.44 5.57
N LEU A 66 -5.83 -2.95 6.80
CA LEU A 66 -5.74 -2.15 8.02
C LEU A 66 -4.44 -2.51 8.75
N LYS A 67 -3.54 -1.54 8.86
CA LYS A 67 -2.29 -1.67 9.61
C LYS A 67 -2.37 -0.81 10.86
N ALA A 68 -2.06 -1.35 12.04
CA ALA A 68 -2.05 -0.63 13.30
C ALA A 68 -0.83 -0.97 14.15
N ARG A 69 -0.50 -0.08 15.10
CA ARG A 69 0.57 -0.28 16.10
C ARG A 69 1.92 -0.64 15.45
N ALA A 70 2.21 -0.01 14.32
CA ALA A 70 3.45 -0.27 13.60
C ALA A 70 4.66 0.20 14.44
N VAL A 71 5.63 -0.69 14.64
CA VAL A 71 6.90 -0.39 15.29
C VAL A 71 8.04 -0.71 14.34
N LEU A 72 8.94 0.25 14.11
CA LEU A 72 10.16 0.06 13.34
C LEU A 72 11.36 0.21 14.28
N VAL A 73 12.06 -0.89 14.55
CA VAL A 73 13.30 -0.88 15.36
C VAL A 73 14.45 -1.32 14.47
N GLY A 74 15.41 -0.44 14.25
CA GLY A 74 16.47 -0.64 13.26
C GLY A 74 15.86 -0.81 11.87
N SER A 75 16.20 -1.92 11.20
CA SER A 75 15.63 -2.29 9.90
C SER A 75 14.47 -3.29 9.99
N VAL A 76 13.92 -3.57 11.18
CA VAL A 76 12.87 -4.57 11.37
C VAL A 76 11.55 -3.89 11.74
N SER A 77 10.57 -4.02 10.84
CA SER A 77 9.20 -3.55 11.01
C SER A 77 8.34 -4.66 11.61
N ARG A 78 7.53 -4.31 12.60
CA ARG A 78 6.49 -5.17 13.19
C ARG A 78 5.17 -4.42 13.16
N VAL A 79 4.10 -5.05 12.66
CA VAL A 79 2.80 -4.39 12.53
C VAL A 79 1.65 -5.38 12.73
N ASP A 80 0.60 -4.92 13.41
CA ASP A 80 -0.67 -5.63 13.41
C ASP A 80 -1.38 -5.29 12.11
N LYS A 81 -1.46 -6.27 11.21
CA LYS A 81 -2.02 -6.11 9.88
C LYS A 81 -3.12 -7.12 9.64
N ASP A 82 -4.24 -6.63 9.16
CA ASP A 82 -5.30 -7.42 8.53
C ASP A 82 -5.41 -7.02 7.05
N GLU A 83 -5.56 -8.00 6.17
CA GLU A 83 -5.68 -7.81 4.72
C GLU A 83 -6.71 -8.76 4.13
N GLU A 84 -7.62 -8.20 3.33
CA GLU A 84 -8.67 -8.95 2.65
C GLU A 84 -8.72 -8.57 1.17
N ASP A 85 -8.91 -9.57 0.31
CA ASP A 85 -9.27 -9.36 -1.08
C ASP A 85 -10.72 -8.89 -1.16
N LEU A 86 -10.94 -7.74 -1.81
CA LEU A 86 -12.31 -7.29 -2.04
C LEU A 86 -12.96 -8.12 -3.14
N ASP A 87 -14.24 -8.45 -3.00
CA ASP A 87 -14.99 -9.09 -4.06
C ASP A 87 -15.09 -8.21 -5.32
N PRO A 88 -15.15 -8.78 -6.53
CA PRO A 88 -15.17 -8.02 -7.78
C PRO A 88 -16.26 -6.92 -7.85
N CYS A 89 -17.40 -7.13 -7.21
CA CYS A 89 -18.46 -6.12 -7.11
C CYS A 89 -18.03 -4.91 -6.26
N GLU A 90 -17.48 -5.15 -5.08
CA GLU A 90 -17.00 -4.10 -4.19
C GLU A 90 -15.77 -3.40 -4.76
N GLN A 91 -14.88 -4.14 -5.43
CA GLN A 91 -13.76 -3.55 -6.18
C GLN A 91 -14.24 -2.51 -7.18
N ARG A 92 -15.24 -2.84 -8.01
CA ARG A 92 -15.81 -1.91 -9.01
C ARG A 92 -16.43 -0.68 -8.36
N ARG A 93 -17.20 -0.87 -7.28
CA ARG A 93 -17.83 0.21 -6.52
C ARG A 93 -16.79 1.15 -5.94
N MET A 94 -15.79 0.60 -5.28
CA MET A 94 -14.73 1.37 -4.64
C MET A 94 -13.86 2.10 -5.66
N ARG A 95 -13.58 1.47 -6.80
CA ARG A 95 -12.90 2.09 -7.95
C ARG A 95 -13.65 3.31 -8.49
N MET A 96 -14.98 3.24 -8.61
CA MET A 96 -15.80 4.38 -9.01
C MET A 96 -15.79 5.50 -7.97
N CYS A 97 -15.99 5.16 -6.69
CA CYS A 97 -15.98 6.12 -5.60
C CYS A 97 -14.64 6.87 -5.50
N CYS A 98 -13.53 6.14 -5.53
CA CYS A 98 -12.19 6.71 -5.48
C CYS A 98 -11.88 7.61 -6.70
N ARG A 99 -12.38 7.24 -7.89
CA ARG A 99 -12.26 8.11 -9.07
C ARG A 99 -13.04 9.40 -8.91
N ALA A 100 -14.30 9.31 -8.50
CA ALA A 100 -15.15 10.49 -8.27
C ALA A 100 -14.54 11.42 -7.23
N TRP A 101 -13.99 10.86 -6.15
CA TRP A 101 -13.29 11.63 -5.12
C TRP A 101 -12.05 12.34 -5.67
N LYS A 102 -11.26 11.67 -6.52
CA LYS A 102 -10.09 12.27 -7.17
C LYS A 102 -10.45 13.40 -8.14
N VAL A 103 -11.56 13.26 -8.86
CA VAL A 103 -12.08 14.29 -9.79
C VAL A 103 -12.66 15.48 -9.01
N GLY A 104 -13.31 15.23 -7.87
CA GLY A 104 -13.86 16.29 -7.01
C GLY A 104 -12.82 17.15 -6.28
N ILE A 105 -11.62 16.61 -6.03
CA ILE A 105 -10.50 17.36 -5.42
C ILE A 105 -9.66 18.10 -6.47
N GLY A 106 -9.77 17.76 -7.75
CA GLY A 106 -9.04 18.43 -8.85
C GLY A 106 -9.56 19.82 -9.23
N GLY A 107 -10.45 20.41 -8.43
CA GLY A 107 -11.07 21.72 -8.63
C GLY A 107 -10.86 22.69 -7.47
N ILE A 108 -9.78 22.53 -6.70
CA ILE A 108 -9.26 23.54 -5.75
C ILE A 108 -7.78 23.75 -6.05
#